data_AF-A0A417UR88-F1
#
_entry.id   AF-A0A417UR88-F1
#
_cell.length_a   1.000
_cell.length_b   1.000
_cell.length_c   1.000
_cell.angle_alpha   90.00
_cell.angle_beta   90.00
_cell.angle_gamma   90.00
#
_symmetry.space_group_name_H-M   'P 1'
#
loop_
_entity.id
_entity.type
_entity.pdbx_description
1 polymer ?
#
loop_
_entity_poly.entity_id
_entity_poly.type
_entity_poly.pdbx_seq_one_letter_code
_entity_poly.pdbx_strand_id
1 'polypeptide(L)'
;MKKMMKKIWACLLACTMIVTMLPGLMVNVKAATSYELRIGDTEVTDENLSGAGWSYDPSTKTLTLDGLNCQKSKVGEGVIHSYRDLNLVLKNENKIENLASALSGNWQSGIRVNGKLTISGSGSLITTGGTGYTSHGISVNSLIINSGTITATGQEAEGSSGIYARNGVTINGGKLIAQASTSSGGGKPRNRMWRNFYFKWR
;
A
#
# COMPACT_ATOMS: atom_id res chain seq x y z
N MET A 1 5.21 65.11 -20.95
CA MET A 1 5.03 63.74 -20.41
C MET A 1 3.59 63.17 -20.51
N LYS A 2 2.54 63.98 -20.75
CA LYS A 2 1.14 63.49 -20.81
C LYS A 2 0.70 62.78 -22.12
N LYS A 3 1.51 62.78 -23.18
CA LYS A 3 1.12 62.25 -24.51
C LYS A 3 1.56 60.79 -24.77
N MET A 4 2.52 60.26 -24.00
CA MET A 4 3.06 58.89 -24.16
C MET A 4 2.26 57.82 -23.40
N MET A 5 1.48 58.18 -22.37
CA MET A 5 0.67 57.22 -21.59
C MET A 5 -0.58 56.71 -22.31
N LYS A 6 -1.10 57.44 -23.31
CA LYS A 6 -2.32 57.02 -24.04
C LYS A 6 -2.06 55.97 -25.12
N LYS A 7 -0.82 55.79 -25.58
CA LYS A 7 -0.48 54.76 -26.58
C LYS A 7 -0.18 53.39 -25.94
N ILE A 8 0.24 53.34 -24.68
CA ILE A 8 0.55 52.10 -23.97
C ILE A 8 -0.72 51.37 -23.51
N TRP A 9 -1.79 52.11 -23.16
CA TRP A 9 -3.07 51.52 -22.78
C TRP A 9 -3.86 50.93 -23.95
N ALA A 10 -3.60 51.38 -25.19
CA ALA A 10 -4.22 50.80 -26.38
C ALA A 10 -3.57 49.47 -26.81
N CYS A 11 -2.26 49.28 -26.54
CA CYS A 11 -1.57 48.02 -26.85
C CYS A 11 -1.82 46.92 -25.80
N LEU A 12 -2.05 47.28 -24.53
CA LEU A 12 -2.32 46.29 -23.48
C LEU A 12 -3.71 45.65 -23.61
N LEU A 13 -4.70 46.39 -24.16
CA LEU A 13 -6.04 45.87 -24.44
C LEU A 13 -6.15 45.08 -25.75
N ALA A 14 -5.19 45.24 -26.67
CA ALA A 14 -5.10 44.43 -27.88
C ALA A 14 -4.44 43.06 -27.61
N CYS A 15 -3.46 43.00 -26.69
CA CYS A 15 -2.85 41.72 -26.28
C CYS A 15 -3.77 40.86 -25.43
N THR A 16 -4.76 41.43 -24.72
CA THR A 16 -5.73 40.64 -23.94
C THR A 16 -6.83 40.00 -24.80
N MET A 17 -7.16 40.58 -25.97
CA MET A 17 -8.11 39.96 -26.91
C MET A 17 -7.49 38.88 -27.79
N ILE A 18 -6.16 38.81 -27.91
CA ILE A 18 -5.48 37.73 -28.64
C ILE A 18 -5.40 36.44 -27.79
N VAL A 19 -5.38 36.53 -26.46
CA VAL A 19 -5.37 35.34 -25.59
C VAL A 19 -6.75 34.68 -25.49
N THR A 20 -7.85 35.42 -25.74
CA THR A 20 -9.21 34.85 -25.73
C THR A 20 -9.64 34.22 -27.05
N MET A 21 -8.83 34.36 -28.11
CA MET A 21 -9.05 33.72 -29.41
C MET A 21 -8.08 32.56 -29.69
N LEU A 22 -7.58 31.89 -28.66
CA LEU A 22 -7.17 30.48 -28.83
C LEU A 22 -8.39 29.59 -28.58
N PRO A 23 -9.16 29.21 -29.62
CA PRO A 23 -10.03 28.07 -29.49
C PRO A 23 -9.15 26.84 -29.25
N GLY A 24 -9.35 26.20 -28.09
CA GLY A 24 -8.96 24.80 -27.96
C GLY A 24 -7.60 24.52 -27.33
N LEU A 25 -7.27 25.14 -26.20
CA LEU A 25 -6.67 24.34 -25.13
C LEU A 25 -7.79 23.68 -24.34
N MET A 26 -8.58 22.83 -25.01
CA MET A 26 -9.28 21.77 -24.29
C MET A 26 -8.20 20.81 -23.81
N VAL A 27 -7.61 21.12 -22.65
CA VAL A 27 -6.85 20.15 -21.90
C VAL A 27 -7.87 19.08 -21.55
N ASN A 28 -7.86 17.99 -22.32
CA ASN A 28 -8.69 16.84 -22.06
C ASN A 28 -8.09 16.18 -20.80
N VAL A 29 -8.43 16.72 -19.63
CA VAL A 29 -8.03 16.15 -18.34
C VAL A 29 -8.87 14.88 -18.18
N LYS A 30 -8.40 13.79 -18.78
CA LYS A 30 -8.87 12.46 -18.42
C LYS A 30 -8.45 12.26 -16.96
N ALA A 31 -9.42 12.06 -16.07
CA ALA A 31 -9.08 11.67 -14.70
C ALA A 31 -8.35 10.32 -14.74
N ALA A 32 -7.20 10.24 -14.07
CA ALA A 32 -6.45 9.00 -13.95
C ALA A 32 -7.34 7.92 -13.34
N THR A 33 -7.29 6.71 -13.91
CA THR A 33 -8.05 5.56 -13.43
C THR A 33 -7.34 4.96 -12.23
N SER A 34 -7.94 5.00 -11.05
CA SER A 34 -7.40 4.35 -9.85
C SER A 34 -7.53 2.83 -9.92
N TYR A 35 -6.50 2.12 -9.45
CA TYR A 35 -6.55 0.67 -9.22
C TYR A 35 -6.88 0.29 -7.78
N GLU A 36 -7.29 1.25 -6.95
CA GLU A 36 -7.59 1.07 -5.52
C GLU A 36 -6.44 0.35 -4.78
N LEU A 37 -5.21 0.70 -5.15
CA LEU A 37 -3.96 0.21 -4.59
C LEU A 37 -3.09 1.40 -4.21
N ARG A 38 -2.55 1.37 -3.00
CA ARG A 38 -1.58 2.36 -2.50
C ARG A 38 -0.29 1.71 -2.05
N ILE A 39 0.83 2.35 -2.36
CA ILE A 39 2.18 2.00 -1.88
C ILE A 39 2.71 3.23 -1.13
N GLY A 40 2.71 3.14 0.20
CA GLY A 40 2.93 4.28 1.09
C GLY A 40 1.87 5.36 0.89
N ASP A 41 2.31 6.52 0.42
CA ASP A 41 1.42 7.66 0.12
C ASP A 41 1.01 7.70 -1.35
N THR A 42 1.61 6.85 -2.20
CA THR A 42 1.40 6.85 -3.64
C THR A 42 0.22 5.99 -4.02
N GLU A 43 -0.72 6.57 -4.77
CA GLU A 43 -1.81 5.82 -5.40
C GLU A 43 -1.37 5.28 -6.77
N VAL A 44 -1.75 4.04 -7.06
CA VAL A 44 -1.49 3.40 -8.35
C VAL A 44 -2.63 3.71 -9.30
N THR A 45 -2.30 4.30 -10.43
CA THR A 45 -3.24 4.70 -11.48
C THR A 45 -2.75 4.27 -12.86
N ASP A 46 -3.59 4.39 -13.90
CA ASP A 46 -3.20 4.13 -15.29
C ASP A 46 -2.04 5.03 -15.78
N GLU A 47 -1.79 6.15 -15.09
CA GLU A 47 -0.67 7.06 -15.35
C GLU A 47 0.54 6.81 -14.44
N ASN A 48 0.38 6.03 -13.36
CA ASN A 48 1.40 5.80 -12.34
C ASN A 48 1.48 4.31 -11.95
N LEU A 49 2.11 3.54 -12.83
CA LEU A 49 2.25 2.09 -12.69
C LEU A 49 3.58 1.65 -12.06
N SER A 50 4.46 2.58 -11.65
CA SER A 50 5.75 2.21 -11.07
C SER A 50 6.36 3.32 -10.23
N GLY A 51 7.24 2.93 -9.31
CA GLY A 51 8.08 3.84 -8.55
C GLY A 51 9.35 3.15 -8.06
N ALA A 52 10.07 3.79 -7.14
CA ALA A 52 11.29 3.23 -6.59
C ALA A 52 11.01 1.89 -5.89
N GLY A 53 11.59 0.81 -6.40
CA GLY A 53 11.46 -0.54 -5.85
C GLY A 53 10.11 -1.22 -6.09
N TRP A 54 9.21 -0.66 -6.90
CA TRP A 54 7.93 -1.30 -7.21
C TRP A 54 7.41 -1.00 -8.61
N SER A 55 6.68 -1.95 -9.18
CA SER A 55 5.89 -1.76 -10.42
C SER A 55 4.59 -2.55 -10.37
N TYR A 56 3.58 -2.11 -11.10
CA TYR A 56 2.25 -2.70 -11.13
C TYR A 56 1.84 -3.00 -12.57
N ASP A 57 1.41 -4.24 -12.81
CA ASP A 57 0.76 -4.66 -14.05
C ASP A 57 -0.75 -4.80 -13.82
N PRO A 58 -1.57 -3.89 -14.38
CA PRO A 58 -3.02 -3.93 -14.24
C PRO A 58 -3.68 -5.16 -14.86
N SER A 59 -3.09 -5.71 -15.93
CA SER A 59 -3.69 -6.84 -16.66
C SER A 59 -3.72 -8.11 -15.82
N THR A 60 -2.70 -8.28 -14.98
CA THR A 60 -2.55 -9.43 -14.08
C THR A 60 -2.80 -9.09 -12.60
N LYS A 61 -3.07 -7.81 -12.28
CA LYS A 61 -3.19 -7.29 -10.90
C LYS A 61 -1.94 -7.59 -10.07
N THR A 62 -0.77 -7.45 -10.68
CA THR A 62 0.51 -7.88 -10.10
C THR A 62 1.33 -6.68 -9.67
N LEU A 63 1.56 -6.55 -8.37
CA LEU A 63 2.58 -5.68 -7.80
C LEU A 63 3.89 -6.46 -7.72
N THR A 64 4.93 -6.01 -8.42
CA THR A 64 6.29 -6.50 -8.25
C THR A 64 7.01 -5.59 -7.27
N LEU A 65 7.59 -6.16 -6.22
CA LEU A 65 8.50 -5.47 -5.32
C LEU A 65 9.93 -5.92 -5.65
N ASP A 66 10.80 -4.95 -5.85
CA ASP A 66 12.17 -5.15 -6.31
C ASP A 66 13.13 -4.21 -5.57
N GLY A 67 13.44 -4.54 -4.32
CA GLY A 67 14.26 -3.68 -3.46
C GLY A 67 13.49 -2.55 -2.79
N LEU A 68 12.17 -2.67 -2.61
CA LEU A 68 11.36 -1.63 -1.94
C LEU A 68 11.76 -1.50 -0.47
N ASN A 69 12.09 -0.28 -0.04
CA ASN A 69 12.20 0.08 1.38
C ASN A 69 11.21 1.21 1.67
N CYS A 70 10.08 0.89 2.31
CA CYS A 70 8.99 1.83 2.54
C CYS A 70 8.57 1.84 4.02
N GLN A 71 8.71 2.99 4.66
CA GLN A 71 8.34 3.17 6.06
C GLN A 71 7.39 4.37 6.13
N LYS A 72 6.16 4.15 6.62
CA LYS A 72 5.11 5.17 6.64
C LYS A 72 4.21 5.00 7.87
N SER A 73 3.70 6.10 8.40
CA SER A 73 2.69 6.08 9.46
C SER A 73 1.30 6.03 8.83
N LYS A 74 0.68 4.84 8.80
CA LYS A 74 -0.64 4.63 8.19
C LYS A 74 -1.63 4.13 9.25
N VAL A 75 -2.52 5.01 9.70
CA VAL A 75 -3.60 4.67 10.64
C VAL A 75 -4.80 4.16 9.86
N GLY A 76 -5.33 2.98 10.25
CA GLY A 76 -6.50 2.39 9.61
C GLY A 76 -6.22 1.72 8.26
N GLU A 77 -4.98 1.77 7.78
CA GLU A 77 -4.56 1.27 6.48
C GLU A 77 -3.27 0.43 6.59
N GLY A 78 -2.94 -0.27 5.50
CA GLY A 78 -1.59 -0.80 5.29
C GLY A 78 -0.63 0.26 4.75
N VAL A 79 0.68 0.07 4.93
CA VAL A 79 1.68 0.81 4.12
C VAL A 79 1.50 0.45 2.65
N ILE A 80 1.32 -0.83 2.35
CA ILE A 80 0.71 -1.24 1.10
C ILE A 80 -0.74 -1.59 1.39
N HIS A 81 -1.69 -0.94 0.70
CA HIS A 81 -3.11 -1.18 0.89
C HIS A 81 -3.79 -1.42 -0.45
N SER A 82 -4.39 -2.61 -0.62
CA SER A 82 -5.29 -2.91 -1.74
C SER A 82 -6.71 -3.15 -1.25
N TYR A 83 -7.68 -2.53 -1.92
CA TYR A 83 -9.11 -2.78 -1.66
C TYR A 83 -9.64 -4.03 -2.39
N ARG A 84 -8.81 -4.67 -3.23
CA ARG A 84 -9.16 -5.82 -4.08
C ARG A 84 -8.21 -6.99 -3.85
N ASP A 85 -8.34 -8.03 -4.68
CA ASP A 85 -7.35 -9.09 -4.78
C ASP A 85 -6.04 -8.55 -5.38
N LEU A 86 -4.91 -9.06 -4.90
CA LEU A 86 -3.57 -8.62 -5.31
C LEU A 86 -2.62 -9.82 -5.50
N ASN A 87 -1.89 -9.82 -6.60
CA ASN A 87 -0.71 -10.68 -6.78
C ASN A 87 0.54 -9.87 -6.40
N LEU A 88 1.42 -10.46 -5.60
CA LEU A 88 2.65 -9.85 -5.13
C LEU A 88 3.83 -10.71 -5.56
N VAL A 89 4.69 -10.17 -6.41
CA VAL A 89 5.94 -10.83 -6.85
C VAL A 89 7.10 -10.20 -6.09
N LEU A 90 7.86 -11.01 -5.37
CA LEU A 90 9.03 -10.59 -4.62
C LEU A 90 10.31 -10.83 -5.43
N LYS A 91 11.07 -9.75 -5.63
CA LYS A 91 12.46 -9.74 -6.10
C LYS A 91 13.31 -9.00 -5.08
N ASN A 92 14.57 -9.40 -4.94
CA ASN A 92 15.51 -8.82 -3.97
C ASN A 92 14.90 -8.77 -2.54
N GLU A 93 15.53 -8.03 -1.63
CA GLU A 93 14.98 -7.82 -0.29
C GLU A 93 14.07 -6.59 -0.26
N ASN A 94 12.88 -6.76 0.30
CA ASN A 94 11.89 -5.70 0.44
C ASN A 94 11.56 -5.49 1.92
N LYS A 95 11.55 -4.24 2.38
CA LYS A 95 11.22 -3.84 3.75
C LYS A 95 10.03 -2.89 3.76
N ILE A 96 9.00 -3.23 4.51
CA ILE A 96 7.76 -2.45 4.65
C ILE A 96 7.43 -2.30 6.12
N GLU A 97 7.36 -1.08 6.63
CA GLU A 97 7.17 -0.82 8.06
C GLU A 97 6.09 0.23 8.31
N ASN A 98 5.02 -0.16 9.01
CA ASN A 98 4.01 0.79 9.46
C ASN A 98 4.45 1.39 10.79
N LEU A 99 4.69 2.70 10.81
CA LEU A 99 5.14 3.44 12.00
C LEU A 99 3.98 4.04 12.79
N ALA A 100 2.72 3.79 12.39
CA ALA A 100 1.57 4.34 13.08
C ALA A 100 1.39 3.72 14.48
N SER A 101 0.96 4.55 15.42
CA SER A 101 0.43 4.13 16.70
C SER A 101 -0.94 4.75 16.88
N ALA A 102 -1.97 3.95 17.15
CA ALA A 102 -3.30 4.50 17.48
C ALA A 102 -3.99 3.70 18.57
N LEU A 103 -4.64 4.42 19.48
CA LEU A 103 -5.19 3.88 20.73
C LEU A 103 -6.55 3.19 20.59
N SER A 104 -7.25 3.32 19.46
CA SER A 104 -8.55 2.65 19.29
C SER A 104 -8.94 2.42 17.83
N GLY A 105 -9.68 1.32 17.61
CA GLY A 105 -10.52 1.04 16.44
C GLY A 105 -9.83 0.81 15.09
N ASN A 106 -8.58 1.23 14.95
CA ASN A 106 -7.86 1.25 13.69
C ASN A 106 -6.94 0.05 13.54
N TRP A 107 -6.72 -0.34 12.28
CA TRP A 107 -5.82 -1.42 11.90
C TRP A 107 -4.49 -0.85 11.41
N GLN A 108 -3.40 -1.19 12.08
CA GLN A 108 -2.05 -0.76 11.72
C GLN A 108 -1.31 -1.93 11.08
N SER A 109 -1.39 -2.03 9.75
CA SER A 109 -0.79 -3.13 9.00
C SER A 109 0.44 -2.71 8.22
N GLY A 110 1.43 -3.58 8.07
CA GLY A 110 2.48 -3.42 7.06
C GLY A 110 1.88 -3.54 5.66
N ILE A 111 1.21 -4.66 5.39
CA ILE A 111 0.43 -4.91 4.18
C ILE A 111 -1.02 -5.20 4.54
N ARG A 112 -1.97 -4.53 3.87
CA ARG A 112 -3.40 -4.79 3.98
C ARG A 112 -4.01 -5.08 2.60
N VAL A 113 -4.69 -6.20 2.46
CA VAL A 113 -5.42 -6.56 1.24
C VAL A 113 -6.83 -6.97 1.63
N ASN A 114 -7.85 -6.20 1.26
CA ASN A 114 -9.23 -6.55 1.61
C ASN A 114 -9.72 -7.82 0.88
N GLY A 115 -9.08 -8.16 -0.24
CA GLY A 115 -9.28 -9.41 -0.97
C GLY A 115 -8.27 -10.50 -0.63
N LYS A 116 -8.02 -11.36 -1.61
CA LYS A 116 -7.00 -12.41 -1.58
C LYS A 116 -5.63 -11.84 -1.96
N LEU A 117 -4.61 -12.20 -1.18
CA LEU A 117 -3.21 -11.94 -1.50
C LEU A 117 -2.53 -13.23 -1.96
N THR A 118 -1.94 -13.21 -3.15
CA THR A 118 -1.08 -14.30 -3.66
C THR A 118 0.37 -13.81 -3.72
N ILE A 119 1.28 -14.45 -2.99
CA ILE A 119 2.70 -14.10 -2.96
C ILE A 119 3.51 -15.14 -3.75
N SER A 120 4.43 -14.66 -4.59
CA SER A 120 5.38 -15.49 -5.34
C SER A 120 6.71 -14.74 -5.53
N GLY A 121 7.64 -15.34 -6.30
CA GLY A 121 8.97 -14.80 -6.56
C GLY A 121 10.06 -15.44 -5.69
N SER A 122 11.31 -15.08 -5.97
CA SER A 122 12.51 -15.60 -5.29
C SER A 122 13.07 -14.65 -4.22
N GLY A 123 12.56 -13.41 -4.16
CA GLY A 123 13.00 -12.39 -3.20
C GLY A 123 12.50 -12.63 -1.77
N SER A 124 12.81 -11.66 -0.91
CA SER A 124 12.37 -11.62 0.47
C SER A 124 11.49 -10.40 0.77
N LEU A 125 10.64 -10.56 1.78
CA LEU A 125 9.76 -9.52 2.30
C LEU A 125 9.87 -9.51 3.83
N ILE A 126 10.27 -8.38 4.38
CA ILE A 126 10.18 -8.07 5.80
C ILE A 126 9.06 -7.04 5.94
N THR A 127 7.99 -7.39 6.65
CA THR A 127 6.87 -6.49 6.86
C THR A 127 6.43 -6.42 8.31
N THR A 128 6.23 -5.19 8.78
CA THR A 128 5.97 -4.90 10.20
C THR A 128 4.72 -4.01 10.32
N GLY A 129 3.77 -4.44 11.15
CA GLY A 129 2.63 -3.62 11.56
C GLY A 129 3.01 -2.54 12.57
N GLY A 130 2.11 -1.59 12.83
CA GLY A 130 2.34 -0.51 13.79
C GLY A 130 2.11 -0.92 15.24
N THR A 131 1.76 0.02 16.12
CA THR A 131 1.51 -0.24 17.55
C THR A 131 0.15 0.30 18.02
N GLY A 132 -0.19 0.04 19.29
CA GLY A 132 -1.41 0.56 19.93
C GLY A 132 -2.54 -0.47 19.94
N TYR A 133 -3.61 -0.24 19.17
CA TYR A 133 -4.80 -1.08 19.20
C TYR A 133 -4.60 -2.42 18.47
N THR A 134 -4.15 -2.41 17.21
CA THR A 134 -3.80 -3.65 16.51
C THR A 134 -2.47 -3.52 15.79
N SER A 135 -1.82 -4.65 15.54
CA SER A 135 -0.59 -4.70 14.78
C SER A 135 -0.54 -5.95 13.93
N HIS A 136 -0.53 -5.78 12.61
CA HIS A 136 -0.46 -6.88 11.67
C HIS A 136 0.71 -6.69 10.70
N GLY A 137 1.62 -7.66 10.61
CA GLY A 137 2.59 -7.65 9.51
C GLY A 137 1.84 -7.69 8.17
N ILE A 138 0.94 -8.67 8.02
CA ILE A 138 0.04 -8.82 6.87
C ILE A 138 -1.39 -9.04 7.36
N SER A 139 -2.34 -8.28 6.83
CA SER A 139 -3.78 -8.42 7.09
C SER A 139 -4.55 -8.63 5.79
N VAL A 140 -5.20 -9.79 5.64
CA VAL A 140 -5.89 -10.16 4.41
C VAL A 140 -7.20 -10.91 4.62
N ASN A 141 -8.02 -11.03 3.56
CA ASN A 141 -9.15 -11.97 3.58
C ASN A 141 -8.66 -13.42 3.45
N SER A 142 -7.85 -13.72 2.43
CA SER A 142 -7.20 -15.03 2.23
C SER A 142 -5.74 -14.83 1.81
N LEU A 143 -4.85 -15.71 2.26
CA LEU A 143 -3.43 -15.68 1.89
C LEU A 143 -3.02 -16.95 1.15
N ILE A 144 -2.34 -16.80 0.03
CA ILE A 144 -1.65 -17.89 -0.67
C ILE A 144 -0.18 -17.50 -0.82
N ILE A 145 0.73 -18.36 -0.37
CA ILE A 145 2.19 -18.20 -0.56
C ILE A 145 2.66 -19.34 -1.45
N ASN A 146 3.08 -19.00 -2.67
CA ASN A 146 3.64 -19.97 -3.61
C ASN A 146 5.16 -20.11 -3.47
N SER A 147 5.86 -19.02 -3.15
CA SER A 147 7.31 -19.00 -2.98
C SER A 147 7.78 -17.72 -2.27
N GLY A 148 9.08 -17.55 -2.11
CA GLY A 148 9.72 -16.38 -1.49
C GLY A 148 10.08 -16.59 -0.03
N THR A 149 10.74 -15.60 0.58
CA THR A 149 11.05 -15.58 2.02
C THR A 149 10.33 -14.43 2.71
N ILE A 150 9.35 -14.73 3.55
CA ILE A 150 8.49 -13.74 4.19
C ILE A 150 8.71 -13.75 5.69
N THR A 151 9.03 -12.59 6.26
CA THR A 151 9.00 -12.32 7.70
C THR A 151 7.94 -11.25 7.95
N ALA A 152 6.83 -11.66 8.58
CA ALA A 152 5.73 -10.77 8.91
C ALA A 152 5.59 -10.64 10.43
N THR A 153 5.69 -9.41 10.94
CA THR A 153 5.74 -9.12 12.37
C THR A 153 4.61 -8.17 12.76
N GLY A 154 3.76 -8.59 13.70
CA GLY A 154 2.96 -7.67 14.49
C GLY A 154 3.78 -7.20 15.69
N GLN A 155 3.90 -5.89 15.89
CA GLN A 155 4.52 -5.29 17.07
C GLN A 155 3.58 -5.30 18.28
N GLU A 156 4.00 -4.69 19.38
CA GLU A 156 3.22 -4.57 20.62
C GLU A 156 1.93 -3.78 20.37
N ALA A 157 0.79 -4.45 20.58
CA ALA A 157 -0.54 -3.89 20.44
C ALA A 157 -1.55 -4.78 21.18
N GLU A 158 -2.75 -4.26 21.49
CA GLU A 158 -3.80 -5.09 22.12
C GLU A 158 -4.11 -6.34 21.29
N GLY A 159 -4.18 -6.20 19.96
CA GLY A 159 -4.28 -7.29 18.99
C GLY A 159 -3.05 -7.37 18.07
N SER A 160 -2.09 -8.23 18.39
CA SER A 160 -0.89 -8.44 17.57
C SER A 160 -0.93 -9.75 16.79
N SER A 161 -0.49 -9.74 15.52
CA SER A 161 -0.35 -10.93 14.68
C SER A 161 0.68 -10.71 13.58
N GLY A 162 1.53 -11.69 13.28
CA GLY A 162 2.37 -11.63 12.08
C GLY A 162 1.50 -11.65 10.82
N ILE A 163 0.57 -12.61 10.77
CA ILE A 163 -0.44 -12.74 9.71
C ILE A 163 -1.83 -12.77 10.34
N TYR A 164 -2.71 -11.88 9.89
CA TYR A 164 -4.14 -11.96 10.11
C TYR A 164 -4.83 -12.31 8.79
N ALA A 165 -5.40 -13.52 8.69
CA ALA A 165 -6.15 -13.96 7.52
C ALA A 165 -7.54 -14.46 7.94
N ARG A 166 -8.60 -13.85 7.41
CA ARG A 166 -9.99 -14.16 7.80
C ARG A 166 -10.39 -15.58 7.41
N ASN A 167 -10.13 -15.96 6.16
CA ASN A 167 -10.56 -17.22 5.54
C ASN A 167 -9.46 -18.29 5.51
N GLY A 168 -8.25 -17.95 5.97
CA GLY A 168 -7.15 -18.90 6.11
C GLY A 168 -5.93 -18.58 5.25
N VAL A 169 -4.91 -19.42 5.43
CA VAL A 169 -3.59 -19.33 4.80
C VAL A 169 -3.28 -20.64 4.09
N THR A 170 -2.83 -20.57 2.84
CA THR A 170 -2.28 -21.70 2.09
C THR A 170 -0.81 -21.42 1.77
N ILE A 171 0.07 -22.38 2.06
CA ILE A 171 1.50 -22.28 1.77
C ILE A 171 1.86 -23.45 0.86
N ASN A 172 2.12 -23.16 -0.42
CA ASN A 172 2.54 -24.14 -1.41
C ASN A 172 4.08 -24.24 -1.49
N GLY A 173 4.81 -23.23 -1.01
CA GLY A 173 6.26 -23.19 -1.02
C GLY A 173 6.84 -21.92 -0.41
N GLY A 174 8.18 -21.84 -0.36
CA GLY A 174 8.91 -20.74 0.25
C GLY A 174 9.11 -20.89 1.77
N LYS A 175 9.53 -19.79 2.41
CA LYS A 175 9.74 -19.69 3.86
C LYS A 175 8.84 -18.60 4.42
N LEU A 176 8.06 -18.92 5.45
CA LEU A 176 7.26 -17.96 6.21
C LEU A 176 7.67 -17.96 7.68
N ILE A 177 8.01 -16.78 8.19
CA ILE A 177 8.16 -16.48 9.61
C ILE A 177 7.05 -15.48 9.96
N ALA A 178 6.10 -15.88 10.80
CA ALA A 178 5.03 -15.01 11.29
C ALA A 178 5.18 -14.83 12.80
N GLN A 179 5.42 -13.60 13.25
CA GLN A 179 5.69 -13.26 14.64
C GLN A 179 4.69 -12.25 15.16
N ALA A 180 4.30 -12.40 16.42
CA ALA A 180 3.50 -11.43 17.15
C ALA A 180 4.25 -11.06 18.43
N SER A 181 4.40 -9.78 18.72
CA SER A 181 4.87 -9.32 20.02
C SER A 181 3.78 -9.49 21.09
N THR A 182 4.18 -9.34 22.35
CA THR A 182 3.29 -9.36 23.51
C THR A 182 2.16 -8.33 23.37
N SER A 183 0.96 -8.72 23.81
CA SER A 183 -0.18 -7.82 23.89
C SER A 183 0.00 -6.85 25.05
N SER A 184 -0.21 -5.55 24.81
CA SER A 184 -0.11 -4.49 25.83
C SER A 184 -1.35 -4.39 26.74
N GLY A 185 -2.39 -5.18 26.50
CA GLY A 185 -3.64 -5.15 27.26
C GLY A 185 -3.59 -6.02 28.53
N GLY A 186 -3.64 -5.40 29.71
CA GLY A 186 -3.76 -6.05 31.03
C GLY A 186 -5.05 -6.83 31.30
N GLY A 187 -5.84 -7.16 30.28
CA GLY A 187 -7.02 -8.02 30.36
C GLY A 187 -6.84 -9.23 29.45
N LYS A 188 -6.93 -10.44 30.03
CA LYS A 188 -6.75 -11.78 29.44
C LYS A 188 -6.10 -11.80 28.04
N PRO A 189 -4.88 -12.31 27.87
CA PRO A 189 -4.21 -12.33 26.58
C PRO A 189 -5.10 -13.00 25.54
N ARG A 190 -5.74 -12.20 24.68
CA ARG A 190 -6.29 -12.69 23.42
C ARG A 190 -5.11 -12.76 22.46
N ASN A 191 -4.14 -13.60 22.78
CA ASN A 191 -3.14 -14.11 21.83
C ASN A 191 -3.91 -14.92 20.78
N ARG A 192 -4.60 -14.23 19.86
CA ARG A 192 -5.20 -14.82 18.66
C ARG A 192 -4.10 -14.99 17.63
N MET A 193 -3.01 -15.63 18.01
CA MET A 193 -1.90 -15.91 17.10
C MET A 193 -2.33 -16.98 16.07
N TRP A 194 -3.42 -17.73 16.33
CA TRP A 194 -3.79 -18.88 15.51
C TRP A 194 -5.33 -19.04 15.50
N ARG A 195 -6.04 -18.54 14.48
CA ARG A 195 -7.45 -18.90 14.29
C ARG A 195 -7.75 -19.81 13.11
N ASN A 196 -6.86 -20.02 12.14
CA ASN A 196 -7.10 -20.92 11.01
C ASN A 196 -5.78 -21.31 10.29
N PHE A 197 -5.00 -22.25 10.83
CA PHE A 197 -3.95 -22.92 10.05
C PHE A 197 -4.49 -24.24 9.49
N TYR A 198 -4.72 -24.27 8.18
CA TYR A 198 -4.87 -25.51 7.44
C TYR A 198 -3.51 -25.85 6.84
N PHE A 199 -2.71 -26.64 7.55
CA PHE A 199 -1.53 -27.26 6.96
C PHE A 199 -1.99 -28.37 6.02
N LYS A 200 -2.10 -28.08 4.72
CA LYS A 200 -2.24 -29.11 3.69
C LYS A 200 -0.84 -29.47 3.20
N TRP A 201 -0.20 -30.41 3.89
CA TRP A 201 0.98 -31.09 3.33
C TRP A 201 0.52 -31.88 2.09
N ARG A 202 1.27 -31.76 0.98
CA ARG A 202 1.20 -32.69 -0.14
C ARG A 202 2.33 -33.69 0.00
#